data_AF-A0A2V6RFP5-F1
#
_entry.id   AF-A0A2V6RFP5-F1
#
_cell.length_a   1.000
_cell.length_b   1.000
_cell.length_c   1.000
_cell.angle_alpha   90.00
_cell.angle_beta   90.00
_cell.angle_gamma   90.00
#
_symmetry.space_group_name_H-M   'P 1'
#
loop_
_entity.id
_entity.type
_entity.pdbx_description
1 polymer ?
#
loop_
_entity_poly.entity_id
_entity_poly.type
_entity_poly.pdbx_seq_one_letter_code
_entity_poly.pdbx_strand_id
1 'polypeptide(L)'
;MSARQARLLERSIIGLCLVALALIFQPFSLTLFGVGTGLVIVGGLAFNLMPVCRPGVPVRSLVRVGLVVLGLLVVLAGLAIASAYLYAAYVRPR
;
A
#
# COMPACT_ATOMS: atom_id res chain seq x y z
N MET A 1 -15.33 -16.57 3.19
CA MET A 1 -15.79 -15.31 2.54
C MET A 1 -16.75 -15.67 1.42
N SER A 2 -17.90 -15.00 1.33
CA SER A 2 -18.86 -15.24 0.24
C SER A 2 -18.35 -14.67 -1.08
N ALA A 3 -18.87 -15.16 -2.21
CA ALA A 3 -18.48 -14.66 -3.52
C ALA A 3 -18.80 -13.17 -3.71
N ARG A 4 -19.87 -12.67 -3.06
CA ARG A 4 -20.23 -11.25 -3.06
C ARG A 4 -19.20 -10.42 -2.29
N GLN A 5 -18.77 -10.88 -1.12
CA GLN A 5 -17.76 -10.20 -0.30
C GLN A 5 -16.41 -10.12 -1.02
N ALA A 6 -16.00 -11.23 -1.66
CA ALA A 6 -14.75 -11.29 -2.43
C ALA A 6 -14.71 -10.21 -3.51
N ARG A 7 -15.74 -10.18 -4.37
CA ARG A 7 -15.87 -9.19 -5.46
C ARG A 7 -16.00 -7.77 -4.96
N LEU A 8 -16.69 -7.55 -3.83
CA LEU A 8 -16.82 -6.22 -3.25
C LEU A 8 -15.46 -5.71 -2.78
N LEU A 9 -14.71 -6.53 -2.03
CA LEU A 9 -13.39 -6.17 -1.54
C LEU A 9 -12.42 -5.87 -2.70
N GLU A 10 -12.41 -6.75 -3.70
CA GLU A 10 -11.62 -6.57 -4.93
C GLU A 10 -11.90 -5.22 -5.60
N ARG A 11 -13.18 -4.91 -5.84
CA ARG A 11 -13.60 -3.64 -6.45
C ARG A 11 -13.31 -2.43 -5.58
N SER A 12 -13.44 -2.56 -4.26
CA SER A 12 -13.10 -1.49 -3.32
C SER A 12 -11.60 -1.16 -3.37
N ILE A 13 -10.74 -2.17 -3.46
CA ILE A 13 -9.28 -1.98 -3.58
C ILE A 13 -8.94 -1.29 -4.90
N ILE A 14 -9.49 -1.78 -6.03
CA ILE A 14 -9.28 -1.13 -7.34
C ILE A 14 -9.79 0.32 -7.31
N GLY A 15 -11.00 0.53 -6.80
CA GLY A 15 -11.61 1.86 -6.70
C GLY A 15 -10.78 2.83 -5.87
N LEU A 16 -10.24 2.37 -4.73
CA LEU A 16 -9.33 3.16 -3.90
C LEU A 16 -8.08 3.60 -4.68
N CYS A 17 -7.47 2.69 -5.45
CA CYS A 17 -6.31 3.01 -6.26
C CYS A 17 -6.65 4.02 -7.37
N LEU A 18 -7.78 3.83 -8.07
CA LEU A 18 -8.21 4.77 -9.12
C LEU A 18 -8.50 6.16 -8.57
N VAL A 19 -9.14 6.26 -7.40
CA VAL A 19 -9.37 7.54 -6.72
C VAL A 19 -8.04 8.18 -6.33
N ALA A 20 -7.10 7.42 -5.76
CA ALA A 20 -5.78 7.95 -5.42
C ALA A 20 -5.06 8.50 -6.65
N LEU A 21 -5.06 7.78 -7.76
CA LEU A 21 -4.47 8.24 -9.03
C LEU A 21 -5.14 9.51 -9.54
N ALA A 22 -6.47 9.59 -9.52
CA ALA A 22 -7.20 10.79 -9.94
C ALA A 22 -6.82 12.02 -9.09
N LEU A 23 -6.64 11.84 -7.78
CA LEU A 23 -6.24 12.91 -6.86
C LEU A 23 -4.77 13.35 -7.05
N ILE A 24 -3.89 12.42 -7.41
CA ILE A 24 -2.47 12.70 -7.69
C ILE A 24 -2.31 13.47 -9.00
N PHE A 25 -2.98 13.03 -10.07
CA PHE A 25 -2.74 13.54 -11.42
C PHE A 25 -3.56 14.78 -11.79
N GLN A 26 -4.47 15.25 -10.93
CA GLN A 26 -5.15 16.52 -11.18
C GLN A 26 -4.19 17.72 -10.98
N PRO A 27 -4.24 18.76 -11.83
CA PRO A 27 -3.31 19.89 -11.77
C PRO A 27 -3.79 21.08 -10.93
N PHE A 28 -4.93 20.97 -10.22
CA PHE A 28 -5.64 22.11 -9.65
C PHE A 28 -5.37 22.34 -8.15
N SER A 29 -4.97 21.30 -7.40
CA SER A 29 -4.83 21.38 -5.93
C SER A 29 -3.68 20.56 -5.38
N LEU A 30 -2.75 21.23 -4.69
CA LEU A 30 -1.68 20.58 -3.93
C LEU A 30 -2.20 19.79 -2.72
N THR A 31 -3.31 20.24 -2.11
CA THR A 31 -3.92 19.52 -0.98
C THR A 31 -4.46 18.16 -1.45
N LEU A 32 -5.19 18.13 -2.57
CA LEU A 32 -5.69 16.89 -3.15
C LEU A 32 -4.55 15.97 -3.59
N PHE A 33 -3.46 16.53 -4.14
CA PHE A 33 -2.23 15.78 -4.42
C PHE A 33 -1.64 15.13 -3.16
N GLY A 34 -1.55 15.88 -2.05
CA GLY A 34 -1.07 15.36 -0.76
C GLY A 34 -1.96 14.24 -0.21
N VAL A 35 -3.28 14.39 -0.32
CA VAL A 35 -4.24 13.33 0.05
C VAL A 35 -4.09 12.11 -0.86
N GLY A 36 -3.95 12.31 -2.16
CA GLY A 36 -3.78 11.25 -3.16
C GLY A 36 -2.50 10.44 -2.93
N THR A 37 -1.39 11.11 -2.63
CA THR A 37 -0.10 10.46 -2.29
C THR A 37 -0.17 9.68 -0.99
N GLY A 38 -0.92 10.12 0.02
CA GLY A 38 -1.22 9.30 1.19
C GLY A 38 -2.07 8.07 0.84
N LEU A 39 -3.15 8.28 0.08
CA LEU A 39 -4.06 7.21 -0.32
C LEU A 39 -3.39 6.14 -1.20
N VAL A 40 -2.45 6.51 -2.06
CA VAL A 40 -1.78 5.53 -2.94
C VAL A 40 -0.91 4.54 -2.15
N ILE A 41 -0.37 4.95 -1.00
CA ILE A 41 0.35 4.04 -0.09
C ILE A 41 -0.64 3.02 0.48
N VAL A 42 -1.78 3.49 1.01
CA VAL A 42 -2.82 2.62 1.56
C VAL A 42 -3.38 1.69 0.46
N GLY A 43 -3.65 2.23 -0.72
CA GLY A 43 -4.12 1.49 -1.89
C GLY A 43 -3.13 0.44 -2.36
N GLY A 44 -1.85 0.79 -2.47
CA GLY A 44 -0.78 -0.15 -2.84
C GLY A 44 -0.62 -1.29 -1.83
N LEU A 45 -0.67 -1.00 -0.53
CA LEU A 45 -0.65 -2.03 0.51
C LEU A 45 -1.89 -2.93 0.42
N ALA A 46 -3.08 -2.35 0.27
CA ALA A 46 -4.32 -3.11 0.12
C ALA A 46 -4.31 -3.95 -1.18
N PHE A 47 -3.67 -3.49 -2.25
CA PHE A 47 -3.54 -4.20 -3.52
C PHE A 47 -2.80 -5.54 -3.39
N ASN A 48 -1.93 -5.69 -2.39
CA ASN A 48 -1.28 -6.97 -2.10
C ASN A 48 -2.26 -8.05 -1.58
N LEU A 49 -3.48 -7.66 -1.17
CA LEU A 49 -4.54 -8.59 -0.77
C LEU A 49 -5.34 -9.13 -1.95
N MET A 50 -5.16 -8.58 -3.15
CA MET A 50 -5.89 -8.97 -4.37
C MET A 50 -5.88 -10.48 -4.63
N PRO A 51 -4.75 -11.21 -4.50
CA PRO A 51 -4.72 -12.66 -4.77
C PRO A 51 -5.59 -13.50 -3.81
N VAL A 52 -5.91 -12.97 -2.63
CA VAL A 52 -6.76 -13.64 -1.63
C VAL A 52 -8.22 -13.17 -1.66
N CYS A 53 -8.56 -12.22 -2.54
CA CYS A 53 -9.93 -11.74 -2.77
C CYS A 53 -10.75 -12.74 -3.60
N ARG A 54 -10.77 -14.02 -3.21
CA ARG A 54 -11.50 -15.07 -3.93
C ARG A 54 -12.51 -15.80 -3.03
N PRO A 55 -13.63 -16.30 -3.58
CA PRO A 55 -14.64 -17.02 -2.81
C PRO A 55 -14.04 -18.23 -2.09
N GLY A 56 -14.57 -18.57 -0.91
CA GLY A 56 -14.12 -19.74 -0.15
C GLY A 56 -12.85 -19.52 0.69
N VAL A 57 -12.11 -18.42 0.49
CA VAL A 57 -10.99 -18.07 1.38
C VAL A 57 -11.52 -17.59 2.75
N PRO A 58 -10.95 -18.09 3.87
CA PRO A 58 -11.32 -17.61 5.20
C PRO A 58 -10.82 -16.17 5.41
N VAL A 59 -11.61 -15.34 6.07
CA VAL A 59 -11.25 -13.93 6.36
C VAL A 59 -9.95 -13.83 7.16
N ARG A 60 -9.63 -14.82 7.99
CA ARG A 60 -8.34 -14.91 8.69
C ARG A 60 -7.14 -14.91 7.73
N SER A 61 -7.28 -15.43 6.52
CA SER A 61 -6.22 -15.40 5.51
C SER A 61 -5.94 -13.99 5.03
N LEU A 62 -6.96 -13.13 4.91
CA LEU A 62 -6.78 -11.72 4.56
C LEU A 62 -5.95 -11.01 5.64
N VAL A 63 -6.28 -11.23 6.90
CA VAL A 63 -5.52 -10.66 8.03
C VAL A 63 -4.08 -11.16 8.02
N ARG A 64 -3.87 -12.47 7.83
CA ARG A 64 -2.51 -13.05 7.78
C ARG A 64 -1.68 -12.44 6.64
N VAL A 65 -2.22 -12.35 5.42
CA VAL A 65 -1.51 -11.74 4.29
C VAL A 65 -1.24 -10.26 4.55
N GLY A 66 -2.22 -9.53 5.10
CA GLY A 66 -2.04 -8.13 5.48
C GLY A 66 -0.90 -7.92 6.48
N LEU A 67 -0.80 -8.79 7.50
CA LEU A 67 0.31 -8.75 8.46
C LEU A 67 1.66 -9.06 7.81
N VAL A 68 1.73 -9.99 6.86
CA VAL A 68 2.95 -10.29 6.11
C VAL A 68 3.39 -9.08 5.28
N VAL A 69 2.46 -8.46 4.55
CA VAL A 69 2.74 -7.26 3.74
C VAL A 69 3.20 -6.11 4.63
N LEU A 70 2.55 -5.89 5.77
CA LEU A 70 2.96 -4.86 6.73
C LEU A 70 4.35 -5.14 7.32
N GLY A 71 4.63 -6.39 7.68
CA GLY A 71 5.94 -6.81 8.16
C GLY A 71 7.05 -6.57 7.12
N LEU A 72 6.78 -6.92 5.85
CA LEU A 72 7.69 -6.63 4.75
C LEU A 72 7.93 -5.13 4.57
N LEU A 73 6.87 -4.32 4.64
CA LEU A 73 7.01 -2.86 4.57
C LEU A 73 7.94 -2.35 5.68
N VAL A 74 7.73 -2.77 6.92
CA VAL A 74 8.56 -2.33 8.06
C VAL A 74 10.02 -2.73 7.88
N VAL A 75 10.28 -3.98 7.46
CA VAL A 75 11.65 -4.47 7.22
C VAL A 75 12.31 -3.69 6.10
N LEU A 76 11.64 -3.53 4.96
CA LEU A 76 12.19 -2.81 3.81
C LEU A 76 12.40 -1.32 4.11
N ALA A 77 11.46 -0.67 4.81
CA ALA A 77 11.60 0.71 5.25
C ALA A 77 12.79 0.87 6.21
N GLY A 78 12.93 -0.05 7.18
CA GLY A 78 14.07 -0.07 8.10
C GLY A 78 15.40 -0.22 7.37
N LEU A 79 15.48 -1.15 6.41
CA LEU A 79 16.67 -1.33 5.58
C LEU A 79 16.98 -0.11 4.72
N ALA A 80 15.96 0.53 4.13
CA ALA A 80 16.13 1.73 3.32
C ALA A 80 16.66 2.91 4.15
N ILE A 81 16.06 3.13 5.33
CA ILE A 81 16.49 4.18 6.27
C ILE A 81 17.92 3.90 6.75
N ALA A 82 18.22 2.68 7.19
CA ALA A 82 19.56 2.29 7.63
C ALA A 82 20.60 2.49 6.51
N SER A 83 20.26 2.09 5.28
CA SER A 83 21.12 2.28 4.10
C SER A 83 21.40 3.75 3.84
N ALA A 84 20.39 4.62 3.95
CA ALA A 84 20.55 6.06 3.77
C ALA A 84 21.49 6.68 4.83
N TYR A 85 21.36 6.27 6.10
CA TYR A 85 22.24 6.72 7.17
C TYR A 85 23.68 6.24 6.99
N LEU A 86 23.89 4.97 6.62
CA LEU A 86 25.21 4.42 6.36
C LEU A 86 25.89 5.12 5.18
N TYR A 87 25.14 5.39 4.11
CA TYR A 87 25.64 6.15 2.97
C TYR A 87 26.03 7.58 3.34
N ALA A 88 25.18 8.27 4.11
CA ALA A 88 25.48 9.63 4.59
C ALA A 88 26.74 9.66 5.48
N ALA A 89 26.95 8.64 6.31
CA ALA A 89 28.16 8.52 7.13
C ALA A 89 29.42 8.27 6.27
N TYR A 90 29.30 7.48 5.20
CA TYR A 90 30.40 7.20 4.28
C TYR A 90 30.84 8.43 3.47
N VAL A 91 29.90 9.24 3.00
CA VAL A 91 30.19 10.39 2.11
C VAL A 91 30.62 11.65 2.86
N ARG A 92 30.39 11.74 4.18
CA ARG A 92 30.81 12.93 4.96
C ARG A 92 32.33 13.14 4.85
N PRO A 93 32.78 14.30 4.32
CA PRO A 93 34.20 14.63 4.31
C PRO A 93 34.68 14.79 5.76
N ARG A 94 35.88 14.26 6.04
CA ARG A 94 36.52 14.35 7.36
C ARG A 94 36.86 15.78 7.74
#